data_AF-A0A9N7RH76-F1
#
_entry.id   AF-A0A9N7RH76-F1
#
_cell.length_a   1.000
_cell.length_b   1.000
_cell.length_c   1.000
_cell.angle_alpha   90.00
_cell.angle_beta   90.00
_cell.angle_gamma   90.00
#
_symmetry.space_group_name_H-M   'P 1'
#
loop_
_entity.id
_entity.type
_entity.pdbx_description
1 polymer ?
#
loop_
_entity_poly.entity_id
_entity_poly.type
_entity_poly.pdbx_seq_one_letter_code
_entity_poly.pdbx_strand_id
1 'polypeptide(L)'
;KIVMEPSMTSGTGKEGGATFKRRVWTSAEENALVNALKDIVTEGWKTENGFRTGYAFQLEKKMKTYLPGCEIRADPHITSKMHVWKKTYASLANIKANKSGLGWNNVLKSFSCDDDKYQSLMK
;
A
#
# COMPACT_ATOMS: atom_id res chain seq x y z
N LYS A 1 -21.44 -11.69 16.70
CA LYS A 1 -20.42 -10.79 17.29
C LYS A 1 -19.27 -11.66 17.75
N ILE A 2 -18.18 -11.72 16.99
CA ILE A 2 -16.94 -12.35 17.43
C ILE A 2 -15.98 -11.20 17.62
N VAL A 3 -15.80 -10.84 18.89
CA VAL A 3 -14.75 -9.96 19.37
C VAL A 3 -13.50 -10.83 19.42
N MET A 4 -12.46 -10.46 18.67
CA MET A 4 -11.12 -10.99 18.91
C MET A 4 -10.38 -9.98 19.78
N GLU A 5 -10.45 -10.20 21.10
CA GLU A 5 -9.47 -9.64 22.02
C GLU A 5 -8.16 -10.42 21.86
N PRO A 6 -6.98 -9.76 21.84
CA PRO A 6 -5.72 -10.45 21.93
C PRO A 6 -5.46 -10.84 23.40
N SER A 7 -5.71 -12.11 23.73
CA SER A 7 -5.29 -12.71 24.99
C SER A 7 -3.76 -12.76 25.08
N MET A 8 -3.21 -12.23 26.18
CA MET A 8 -1.82 -12.50 26.57
C MET A 8 -1.70 -13.99 26.88
N THR A 9 -0.79 -14.68 26.19
CA THR A 9 -0.36 -16.03 26.60
C THR A 9 1.14 -15.95 26.85
N SER A 10 1.51 -16.13 28.11
CA SER A 10 2.90 -16.31 28.54
C SER A 10 3.37 -17.68 28.06
N GLY A 11 4.29 -17.69 27.10
CA GLY A 11 5.03 -18.87 26.68
C GLY A 11 6.52 -18.60 26.79
N THR A 12 7.16 -19.19 27.79
CA THR A 12 8.61 -19.22 27.99
C THR A 12 9.28 -20.08 26.92
N GLY A 13 10.28 -19.55 26.20
CA GLY A 13 11.33 -20.37 25.58
C GLY A 13 11.88 -19.92 24.21
N LYS A 14 13.14 -19.45 24.25
CA LYS A 14 14.21 -19.42 23.22
C LYS A 14 14.27 -18.27 22.22
N GLU A 15 15.36 -17.52 22.39
CA GLU A 15 15.91 -16.43 21.59
C GLU A 15 16.30 -16.86 20.17
N GLY A 16 16.22 -15.93 19.21
CA GLY A 16 16.89 -16.05 17.92
C GLY A 16 16.04 -15.66 16.70
N GLY A 17 15.64 -14.39 16.60
CA GLY A 17 15.05 -13.86 15.38
C GLY A 17 14.49 -12.48 15.60
N ALA A 18 15.24 -11.44 15.23
CA ALA A 18 14.74 -10.07 15.24
C ALA A 18 13.45 -10.03 14.42
N THR A 19 12.30 -9.92 15.09
CA THR A 19 11.04 -9.62 14.42
C THR A 19 11.20 -8.22 13.85
N PHE A 20 11.62 -8.11 12.58
CA PHE A 20 11.47 -6.87 11.84
C PHE A 20 9.98 -6.56 11.86
N LYS A 21 9.56 -5.67 12.78
CA LYS A 21 8.22 -5.12 12.77
C LYS A 21 8.08 -4.44 11.41
N ARG A 22 7.38 -5.13 10.49
CA ARG A 22 7.14 -4.63 9.13
C ARG A 22 6.60 -3.20 9.27
N ARG A 23 7.33 -2.22 8.73
CA ARG A 23 6.92 -0.80 8.82
C ARG A 23 5.53 -0.66 8.21
N VAL A 24 4.61 -0.13 9.00
CA VAL A 24 3.26 0.20 8.54
C VAL A 24 3.25 1.66 8.14
N TRP A 25 2.67 1.95 6.97
CA TRP A 25 2.45 3.32 6.53
C TRP A 25 1.28 3.92 7.29
N THR A 26 1.51 5.09 7.89
CA THR A 26 0.47 5.88 8.54
C THR A 26 -0.34 6.65 7.50
N SER A 27 -1.57 7.04 7.84
CA SER A 27 -2.40 7.85 6.93
C SER A 27 -1.76 9.20 6.60
N ALA A 28 -0.96 9.76 7.50
CA ALA A 28 -0.20 10.98 7.25
C ALA A 28 0.88 10.77 6.17
N GLU A 29 1.64 9.67 6.27
CA GLU A 29 2.63 9.28 5.26
C GLU A 29 1.99 8.98 3.90
N GLU A 30 0.85 8.29 3.90
CA GLU A 30 0.10 8.01 2.66
C GLU A 30 -0.42 9.29 2.00
N ASN A 31 -0.99 10.22 2.77
CA ASN A 31 -1.44 11.52 2.27
C ASN A 31 -0.27 12.34 1.72
N ALA A 32 0.88 12.34 2.41
CA ALA A 32 2.09 13.00 1.92
C ALA A 32 2.57 12.40 0.59
N LEU A 33 2.51 11.07 0.43
CA LEU A 33 2.84 10.40 -0.82
C LEU A 33 1.86 10.78 -1.95
N VAL A 34 0.56 10.85 -1.66
CA VAL A 34 -0.45 11.27 -2.65
C VAL A 34 -0.21 12.72 -3.10
N ASN A 35 0.09 13.63 -2.17
CA ASN A 35 0.40 15.02 -2.52
C ASN A 35 1.69 15.12 -3.33
N ALA A 36 2.74 14.42 -2.92
CA ALA A 36 3.99 14.35 -3.67
C ALA A 36 3.78 13.79 -5.09
N LEU A 37 2.92 12.79 -5.27
CA LEU A 37 2.56 12.24 -6.58
C LEU A 37 1.89 13.28 -7.48
N LYS A 38 0.97 14.08 -6.94
CA LYS A 38 0.31 15.16 -7.70
C LYS A 38 1.33 16.19 -8.18
N ASP A 39 2.21 16.63 -7.29
CA ASP A 39 3.29 17.57 -7.59
C ASP A 39 4.18 17.08 -8.73
N ILE A 40 4.72 15.86 -8.63
CA ILE A 40 5.66 15.38 -9.65
C ILE A 40 4.97 15.16 -11.01
N VAL A 41 3.67 14.85 -11.02
CA VAL A 41 2.88 14.79 -12.26
C VAL A 41 2.78 16.17 -12.89
N THR A 42 2.48 17.21 -12.11
CA THR A 42 2.45 18.60 -12.62
C THR A 42 3.81 19.11 -13.07
N GLU A 43 4.90 18.60 -12.49
CA GLU A 43 6.28 18.90 -12.89
C GLU A 43 6.75 18.11 -14.12
N GLY A 44 5.88 17.30 -14.74
CA GLY A 44 6.22 16.57 -15.97
C GLY A 44 7.07 15.30 -15.77
N TRP A 45 7.08 14.74 -14.55
CA TRP A 45 7.75 13.46 -14.28
C TRP A 45 6.97 12.25 -14.79
N LYS A 46 5.70 12.44 -15.17
CA LYS A 46 4.90 11.42 -15.85
C LYS A 46 5.11 11.50 -17.36
N THR A 47 5.46 10.37 -17.96
CA THR A 47 5.52 10.13 -19.40
C THR A 47 4.29 9.33 -19.84
N GLU A 48 4.08 9.18 -21.15
CA GLU A 48 3.02 8.32 -21.69
C GLU A 48 3.13 6.88 -21.18
N ASN A 49 4.36 6.38 -21.03
CA ASN A 49 4.66 5.02 -20.60
C ASN A 49 4.83 4.86 -19.08
N GLY A 50 4.58 5.91 -18.28
CA GLY A 50 4.66 5.82 -16.82
C GLY A 50 5.41 6.98 -16.18
N PHE A 51 6.35 6.68 -15.28
CA PHE A 51 7.17 7.70 -14.62
C PHE A 51 8.62 7.61 -15.11
N ARG A 52 9.31 8.74 -15.16
CA ARG A 52 10.75 8.79 -15.48
C ARG A 52 11.57 8.03 -14.44
N THR A 53 12.74 7.53 -14.86
CA THR A 53 13.73 6.95 -13.94
C THR A 53 14.09 7.96 -12.85
N GLY A 54 14.15 7.49 -11.60
CA GLY A 54 14.43 8.35 -10.44
C GLY A 54 13.21 9.04 -9.82
N TYR A 55 11.98 8.82 -10.33
CA TYR A 55 10.77 9.42 -9.75
C TYR A 55 10.61 9.14 -8.24
N ALA A 56 11.03 7.96 -7.76
CA ALA A 56 10.96 7.61 -6.36
C ALA A 56 11.83 8.52 -5.46
N PHE A 57 12.98 8.97 -5.98
CA PHE A 57 13.84 9.94 -5.28
C PHE A 57 13.21 11.33 -5.25
N GLN A 58 12.58 11.74 -6.35
CA GLN A 58 11.83 13.00 -6.37
C GLN A 58 10.63 12.95 -5.40
N LEU A 59 9.93 11.82 -5.31
CA LEU A 59 8.87 11.60 -4.32
C LEU A 59 9.41 11.68 -2.90
N GLU A 60 10.54 11.05 -2.59
CA GLU A 60 11.17 11.16 -1.26
C GLU A 60 11.46 12.62 -0.89
N LYS A 61 12.07 13.38 -1.81
CA LYS A 61 12.36 14.80 -1.61
C LYS A 61 11.10 15.61 -1.31
N LYS A 62 10.04 15.41 -2.08
CA LYS A 62 8.73 16.08 -1.89
C LYS A 62 8.04 15.63 -0.61
N MET A 63 8.09 14.36 -0.26
CA MET A 63 7.51 13.88 1.00
C MET A 63 8.17 14.52 2.23
N LYS A 64 9.48 14.76 2.19
CA LYS A 64 10.19 15.48 3.27
C LYS A 64 9.75 16.93 3.43
N THR A 65 9.18 17.56 2.40
CA THR A 65 8.61 18.92 2.53
C THR A 65 7.23 18.90 3.17
N TYR A 66 6.44 17.85 2.97
CA TYR A 66 5.12 17.70 3.59
C TYR A 66 5.17 17.14 5.01
N LEU A 67 6.10 16.22 5.27
CA LEU A 67 6.26 15.55 6.55
C LEU A 67 7.74 15.58 6.94
N PRO A 68 8.22 16.71 7.48
CA PRO A 68 9.59 16.82 7.96
C PRO A 68 9.83 15.80 9.09
N GLY A 69 10.97 15.10 9.04
CA GLY A 69 11.31 14.02 9.98
C GLY A 69 10.78 12.64 9.60
N CYS A 70 10.10 12.50 8.46
CA CYS A 70 9.70 11.19 7.96
C CYS A 70 10.92 10.37 7.48
N GLU A 71 11.07 9.15 8.02
CA GLU A 71 12.12 8.20 7.64
C GLU A 71 11.78 7.35 6.40
N ILE A 72 10.88 7.84 5.54
CA ILE A 72 10.53 7.19 4.28
C ILE A 72 11.64 7.46 3.25
N ARG A 73 12.07 6.38 2.59
CA ARG A 73 13.13 6.38 1.58
C ARG A 73 12.56 5.97 0.24
N ALA A 74 13.14 6.49 -0.85
CA ALA A 74 12.79 6.11 -2.21
C ALA A 74 12.78 4.58 -2.38
N ASP A 75 13.87 3.95 -1.97
CA ASP A 75 13.99 2.50 -1.83
C ASP A 75 14.38 2.13 -0.38
N PRO A 76 13.76 1.13 0.25
CA PRO A 76 12.73 0.21 -0.30
C PRO A 76 11.29 0.70 -0.10
N HIS A 77 11.06 1.83 0.58
CA HIS A 77 9.73 2.16 1.10
C HIS A 77 8.75 2.64 0.02
N ILE A 78 9.13 3.67 -0.76
CA ILE A 78 8.24 4.25 -1.77
C ILE A 78 8.05 3.27 -2.93
N THR A 79 9.13 2.63 -3.41
CA THR A 79 9.07 1.59 -4.46
C THR A 79 8.11 0.48 -4.10
N SER A 80 8.22 -0.09 -2.89
CA SER A 80 7.31 -1.13 -2.39
C SER A 80 5.86 -0.64 -2.30
N LYS A 81 5.62 0.54 -1.71
CA LYS A 81 4.27 1.09 -1.56
C LYS A 81 3.60 1.34 -2.91
N MET A 82 4.33 1.89 -3.88
CA MET A 82 3.84 2.13 -5.24
C MET A 82 3.51 0.82 -5.96
N HIS A 83 4.33 -0.22 -5.78
CA HIS A 83 4.04 -1.54 -6.35
C HIS A 83 2.74 -2.11 -5.79
N VAL A 84 2.56 -2.07 -4.47
CA VAL A 84 1.34 -2.56 -3.81
C VAL A 84 0.11 -1.77 -4.29
N TRP A 85 0.17 -0.44 -4.29
CA TRP A 85 -0.96 0.40 -4.73
C TRP A 85 -1.36 0.13 -6.18
N LYS A 86 -0.38 -0.03 -7.09
CA LYS A 86 -0.66 -0.39 -8.49
C LYS A 86 -1.35 -1.74 -8.59
N LYS A 87 -0.86 -2.76 -7.87
CA LYS A 87 -1.45 -4.10 -7.86
C LYS A 87 -2.87 -4.07 -7.32
N THR A 88 -3.10 -3.42 -6.17
CA THR A 88 -4.43 -3.28 -5.59
C THR A 88 -5.38 -2.59 -6.57
N TYR A 89 -5.00 -1.46 -7.17
CA TYR A 89 -5.87 -0.76 -8.12
C TYR A 89 -6.17 -1.60 -9.37
N ALA A 90 -5.19 -2.32 -9.91
CA ALA A 90 -5.40 -3.23 -11.04
C ALA A 90 -6.40 -4.35 -10.69
N SER A 91 -6.25 -4.97 -9.51
CA SER A 91 -7.22 -5.97 -9.02
C SER A 91 -8.61 -5.36 -8.85
N LEU A 92 -8.72 -4.16 -8.29
CA LEU A 92 -10.01 -3.45 -8.14
C LEU A 92 -10.67 -3.17 -9.49
N ALA A 93 -9.89 -2.72 -10.47
CA ALA A 93 -10.37 -2.48 -11.82
C ALA A 93 -10.86 -3.77 -12.48
N ASN A 94 -10.14 -4.89 -12.31
CA ASN A 94 -10.52 -6.19 -12.83
C ASN A 94 -11.80 -6.73 -12.15
N ILE A 95 -11.90 -6.60 -10.83
CA ILE A 95 -13.12 -6.93 -10.07
C ILE A 95 -14.32 -6.12 -10.59
N LYS A 96 -14.13 -4.82 -10.82
CA LYS A 96 -15.19 -3.95 -11.36
C LYS A 96 -15.58 -4.31 -12.80
N ALA A 97 -14.63 -4.73 -13.63
CA ALA A 97 -14.87 -5.13 -15.01
C ALA A 97 -15.54 -6.50 -15.11
N ASN A 98 -15.22 -7.42 -14.22
CA ASN A 98 -15.83 -8.73 -14.15
C ASN A 98 -17.20 -8.64 -13.48
N LYS A 99 -18.28 -8.87 -14.24
CA LYS A 99 -19.68 -9.00 -13.78
C LYS A 99 -19.91 -10.21 -12.84
N SER A 100 -18.91 -10.63 -12.08
CA SER A 100 -18.82 -11.88 -11.32
C SER A 100 -19.52 -11.85 -9.97
N GLY A 101 -20.41 -10.88 -9.72
CA GLY A 101 -21.17 -10.80 -8.46
C GLY A 101 -20.34 -10.37 -7.24
N LEU A 102 -19.13 -9.84 -7.45
CA LEU A 102 -18.27 -9.33 -6.38
C LEU A 102 -18.83 -7.99 -5.86
N GLY A 103 -19.65 -8.08 -4.83
CA GLY A 103 -20.24 -6.93 -4.15
C GLY A 103 -19.20 -6.20 -3.30
N TRP A 104 -19.02 -4.91 -3.55
CA TRP A 104 -18.35 -4.02 -2.59
C TRP A 104 -19.19 -3.93 -1.32
N ASN A 105 -18.64 -4.34 -0.18
CA ASN A 105 -19.31 -4.19 1.10
C ASN A 105 -19.03 -2.79 1.66
N ASN A 106 -20.02 -1.89 1.55
CA ASN A 106 -19.92 -0.52 2.04
C ASN A 106 -19.77 -0.41 3.58
N VAL A 107 -20.16 -1.44 4.33
CA VAL A 107 -20.11 -1.45 5.79
C VAL A 107 -18.72 -1.83 6.29
N LEU A 108 -18.13 -2.88 5.70
CA LEU A 108 -16.78 -3.34 6.06
C LEU A 108 -15.68 -2.65 5.25
N LYS A 109 -16.05 -1.82 4.26
CA LYS A 109 -15.14 -1.26 3.25
C LYS A 109 -14.23 -2.34 2.64
N SER A 110 -14.78 -3.53 2.43
CA SER A 110 -14.05 -4.71 1.97
C SER A 110 -14.76 -5.38 0.79
N PHE A 111 -14.01 -6.13 0.01
CA PHE A 111 -14.54 -7.01 -1.02
C PHE A 111 -14.64 -8.42 -0.44
N SER A 112 -15.83 -9.05 -0.48
CA SER A 112 -15.93 -10.49 -0.26
C SER A 112 -15.76 -11.21 -1.59
N CYS A 113 -14.80 -12.12 -1.66
CA CYS A 113 -14.51 -12.94 -2.84
C CYS A 113 -14.22 -14.37 -2.35
N ASP A 114 -14.66 -15.39 -3.09
CA ASP A 114 -14.23 -16.77 -2.85
C ASP A 114 -12.71 -16.86 -3.03
N ASP A 115 -12.00 -17.61 -2.18
CA ASP A 115 -10.54 -17.66 -2.14
C ASP A 115 -9.94 -18.08 -3.50
N ASP A 116 -10.60 -18.99 -4.22
CA ASP A 116 -10.22 -19.45 -5.56
C ASP A 116 -10.25 -18.32 -6.61
N LYS A 117 -11.21 -17.40 -6.50
CA LYS A 117 -11.33 -16.25 -7.41
C LYS A 117 -10.31 -15.18 -7.05
N TYR A 118 -10.00 -14.99 -5.76
CA TYR A 118 -8.97 -14.07 -5.29
C TYR A 118 -7.58 -14.47 -5.81
N GLN A 119 -7.22 -15.76 -5.74
CA GLN A 119 -5.95 -16.28 -6.26
C GLN A 119 -5.83 -16.11 -7.78
N SER A 120 -6.92 -16.33 -8.52
CA SER A 120 -6.97 -16.12 -9.98
C SER A 120 -6.81 -14.63 -10.37
N LEU A 121 -7.35 -13.72 -9.55
CA LEU A 121 -7.22 -12.27 -9.71
C LEU A 121 -5.82 -11.72 -9.37
N MET A 122 -5.00 -12.49 -8.64
CA MET A 122 -3.73 -12.02 -8.07
C MET A 122 -2.47 -12.60 -8.74
N LYS A 123 -2.65 -13.51 -9.70
CA LYS A 123 -1.62 -13.96 -10.65
C LYS A 123 -1.30 -12.88 -11.68
#